data_AF-A0A1G0GJL0-F1
#
_entry.id   AF-A0A1G0GJL0-F1
#
_cell.length_a   1.000
_cell.length_b   1.000
_cell.length_c   1.000
_cell.angle_alpha   90.00
_cell.angle_beta   90.00
_cell.angle_gamma   90.00
#
_symmetry.space_group_name_H-M   'P 1'
#
loop_
_entity.id
_entity.type
_entity.pdbx_description
1 polymer ?
#
loop_
_entity_poly.entity_id
_entity_poly.type
_entity_poly.pdbx_seq_one_letter_code
_entity_poly.pdbx_strand_id
1 'polypeptide(L)'
;MSLTNDMLNNLEKRRSLNDESAVLFGGLEATASNKSYYFTYFLYFIAILVVIGALGRGFYLAWQHAKSPVVKPAPIIIKPAPVYFHIPKRQQPVIPVETPAPISIQDKAVLLYQAALAFIAQNQTSAAIEKLRDVIQIEPTYQDARVALATLYLENNLIVDAKQLLTDGLAIQPDNLQLTLLLARALTMQGHDHAALIALGSIADIAGNNSTYIELLASIQASLGHYADAIPLYQALLHQDPSNDRWLVGLAVADEHIGQNAAALTAYQKANATGQLPLNLQSFVTDRMRALGGQ
;
A
#
# COMPACT_ATOMS: atom_id res chain seq x y z
N MET A 1 -6.50 5.47 12.64
CA MET A 1 -7.49 4.63 13.38
C MET A 1 -6.91 3.23 13.56
N SER A 2 -7.15 2.59 14.70
CA SER A 2 -6.45 1.36 15.11
C SER A 2 -6.86 0.15 14.28
N LEU A 3 -5.87 -0.66 13.84
CA LEU A 3 -6.02 -1.97 13.20
C LEU A 3 -6.99 -2.90 13.95
N THR A 4 -7.20 -2.67 15.26
CA THR A 4 -8.15 -3.39 16.12
C THR A 4 -9.61 -3.15 15.78
N ASN A 5 -9.98 -1.92 15.39
CA ASN A 5 -11.34 -1.64 14.94
C ASN A 5 -11.58 -2.28 13.58
N ASP A 6 -10.56 -2.31 12.72
CA ASP A 6 -10.66 -2.96 11.42
C ASP A 6 -10.73 -4.49 11.55
N MET A 7 -9.96 -5.10 12.46
CA MET A 7 -9.97 -6.54 12.67
C MET A 7 -11.30 -7.03 13.26
N LEU A 8 -11.78 -6.40 14.34
CA LEU A 8 -13.07 -6.75 14.94
C LEU A 8 -14.24 -6.45 14.02
N ASN A 9 -14.28 -5.26 13.40
CA ASN A 9 -15.34 -4.94 12.44
C ASN A 9 -15.30 -5.89 11.24
N ASN A 10 -14.13 -6.31 10.75
CA ASN A 10 -14.04 -7.29 9.67
C ASN A 10 -14.50 -8.69 10.10
N LEU A 11 -14.15 -9.14 11.31
CA LEU A 11 -14.59 -10.44 11.82
C LEU A 11 -16.10 -10.48 12.07
N GLU A 12 -16.67 -9.44 12.70
CA GLU A 12 -18.12 -9.34 12.95
C GLU A 12 -18.93 -9.13 11.66
N LYS A 13 -18.49 -8.21 10.80
CA LYS A 13 -19.15 -7.96 9.50
C LYS A 13 -19.11 -9.17 8.58
N ARG A 14 -18.06 -10.00 8.65
CA ARG A 14 -17.98 -11.23 7.84
C ARG A 14 -18.78 -12.37 8.43
N ARG A 15 -18.85 -12.48 9.76
CA ARG A 15 -19.77 -13.43 10.42
C ARG A 15 -21.22 -13.15 10.02
N SER A 16 -21.65 -11.88 10.03
CA SER A 16 -23.02 -11.53 9.60
C SER A 16 -23.28 -11.88 8.13
N LEU A 17 -22.29 -11.71 7.24
CA LEU A 17 -22.40 -12.07 5.82
C LEU A 17 -22.42 -13.59 5.59
N ASN A 18 -21.69 -14.37 6.39
CA ASN A 18 -21.72 -15.83 6.32
C ASN A 18 -23.03 -16.40 6.87
N ASP A 19 -23.59 -15.82 7.92
CA ASP A 19 -24.90 -16.21 8.46
C ASP A 19 -26.03 -15.87 7.45
N GLU A 20 -25.96 -14.75 6.74
CA GLU A 20 -26.90 -14.41 5.64
C GLU A 20 -26.73 -15.29 4.39
N SER A 21 -25.50 -15.58 3.98
CA SER A 21 -25.24 -16.40 2.79
C SER A 21 -25.51 -17.88 3.02
N ALA A 22 -25.34 -18.41 4.23
CA ALA A 22 -25.77 -19.75 4.59
C ALA A 22 -27.29 -19.93 4.48
N VAL A 23 -28.06 -18.86 4.70
CA VAL A 23 -29.52 -18.85 4.52
C VAL A 23 -29.91 -18.72 3.03
N LEU A 24 -29.09 -18.06 2.21
CA LEU A 24 -29.41 -17.81 0.79
C LEU A 24 -28.86 -18.85 -0.20
N PHE A 25 -27.83 -19.63 0.15
CA PHE A 25 -27.17 -20.58 -0.76
C PHE A 25 -27.43 -22.06 -0.45
N GLY A 26 -28.39 -22.37 0.43
CA GLY A 26 -28.81 -23.73 0.78
C GLY A 26 -29.48 -24.55 -0.34
N GLY A 27 -29.33 -24.19 -1.62
CA GLY A 27 -29.93 -24.96 -2.70
C GLY A 27 -29.56 -24.48 -4.10
N LEU A 28 -28.32 -24.70 -4.55
CA LEU A 28 -28.01 -24.75 -5.98
C LEU A 28 -26.92 -25.79 -6.23
N GLU A 29 -27.35 -27.01 -6.56
CA GLU A 29 -26.52 -28.07 -7.11
C GLU A 29 -25.91 -27.62 -8.46
N ALA A 30 -24.62 -27.90 -8.62
CA ALA A 30 -23.84 -27.58 -9.81
C ALA A 30 -24.33 -28.37 -11.03
N THR A 31 -24.67 -27.69 -12.12
CA THR A 31 -24.78 -28.30 -13.45
C THR A 31 -23.76 -27.69 -14.40
N ALA A 32 -23.03 -28.58 -15.07
CA ALA A 32 -21.88 -28.29 -15.89
C ALA A 32 -22.27 -27.79 -17.29
N SER A 33 -21.73 -26.64 -17.72
CA SER A 33 -21.51 -26.34 -19.15
C SER A 33 -20.55 -25.15 -19.33
N ASN A 34 -19.26 -25.36 -19.06
CA ASN A 34 -18.23 -24.30 -19.07
C ASN A 34 -17.46 -24.18 -20.41
N LYS A 35 -17.96 -24.78 -21.51
CA LYS A 35 -17.29 -24.72 -22.82
C LYS A 35 -17.62 -23.46 -23.63
N SER A 36 -18.71 -22.76 -23.32
CA SER A 36 -19.13 -21.58 -24.09
C SER A 36 -18.34 -20.31 -23.72
N TYR A 37 -17.78 -20.23 -22.51
CA TYR A 37 -17.10 -19.03 -22.03
C TYR A 37 -15.75 -18.82 -22.72
N TYR A 38 -14.94 -19.87 -22.88
CA TYR A 38 -13.63 -19.77 -23.53
C TYR A 38 -13.70 -19.35 -25.00
N PHE A 39 -14.77 -19.71 -25.71
CA PHE A 39 -14.95 -19.33 -27.12
C PHE A 39 -15.23 -17.83 -27.29
N THR A 40 -16.03 -17.23 -26.39
CA THR A 40 -16.31 -15.80 -26.42
C THR A 40 -15.06 -14.97 -26.10
N TYR A 41 -14.28 -15.37 -25.08
CA TYR A 41 -13.02 -14.69 -24.76
C TYR A 41 -11.98 -14.79 -25.88
N PHE A 42 -11.94 -15.92 -26.60
CA PHE A 42 -11.06 -16.10 -27.77
C PHE A 42 -11.40 -15.12 -28.91
N LEU A 43 -12.69 -14.88 -29.17
CA LEU A 43 -13.12 -13.90 -30.18
C LEU A 43 -12.77 -12.46 -29.78
N TYR A 44 -12.92 -12.09 -28.50
CA TYR A 44 -12.49 -10.78 -28.00
C TYR A 44 -10.97 -10.58 -28.11
N PHE A 45 -10.17 -11.62 -27.85
CA PHE A 45 -8.72 -11.56 -27.98
C PHE A 45 -8.27 -11.28 -29.42
N ILE A 46 -8.90 -11.91 -30.43
CA ILE A 46 -8.62 -11.65 -31.85
C ILE A 46 -9.00 -10.22 -32.23
N ALA A 47 -10.13 -9.71 -31.75
CA ALA A 47 -10.56 -8.34 -32.03
C ALA A 47 -9.56 -7.29 -31.50
N ILE A 48 -8.98 -7.51 -30.31
CA ILE A 48 -7.98 -6.62 -29.71
C ILE A 48 -6.69 -6.59 -30.56
N LEU A 49 -6.23 -7.74 -31.06
CA LEU A 49 -5.03 -7.81 -31.90
C LEU A 49 -5.18 -7.05 -33.22
N VAL A 50 -6.38 -7.07 -33.82
CA VAL A 50 -6.66 -6.32 -35.06
C VAL A 50 -6.61 -4.80 -34.80
N VAL A 51 -7.09 -4.33 -33.65
CA VAL A 51 -7.06 -2.91 -33.27
C VAL A 51 -5.63 -2.42 -33.00
N ILE A 52 -4.80 -3.24 -32.33
CA ILE A 52 -3.38 -2.91 -32.05
C ILE A 52 -2.58 -2.82 -33.37
N GLY A 53 -2.83 -3.73 -34.31
CA GLY A 53 -2.22 -3.69 -35.64
C GLY A 53 -2.56 -2.43 -36.45
N ALA A 54 -3.79 -1.91 -36.30
CA ALA A 54 -4.23 -0.69 -36.97
C ALA A 54 -3.56 0.58 -36.41
N LEU A 55 -3.27 0.63 -35.10
CA LEU A 55 -2.61 1.77 -34.47
C LEU A 55 -1.10 1.85 -34.78
N GLY A 56 -0.42 0.72 -34.93
CA GLY A 56 1.01 0.67 -35.26
C GLY A 56 1.34 1.25 -36.65
N ARG A 57 0.41 1.16 -37.61
CA ARG A 57 0.62 1.66 -38.98
C ARG A 57 0.60 3.19 -39.08
N GLY A 58 -0.14 3.87 -38.19
CA GLY A 58 -0.17 5.33 -38.11
C GLY A 58 1.13 5.95 -37.60
N PHE A 59 1.81 5.27 -36.65
CA PHE A 59 3.08 5.72 -36.10
C PHE A 59 4.24 5.59 -37.11
N TYR A 60 4.22 4.56 -37.95
CA TYR A 60 5.27 4.33 -38.97
C TYR A 60 5.29 5.40 -40.07
N LEU A 61 4.13 5.93 -40.47
CA LEU A 61 4.04 6.98 -41.49
C LEU A 61 4.44 8.37 -40.95
N ALA A 62 4.21 8.63 -39.67
CA ALA A 62 4.63 9.88 -39.01
C ALA A 62 6.16 9.96 -38.84
N TRP A 63 6.84 8.83 -38.64
CA TRP A 63 8.31 8.80 -38.50
C TRP A 63 9.07 9.16 -39.79
N GLN A 64 8.46 8.98 -40.97
CA GLN A 64 9.14 9.22 -42.25
C GLN A 64 9.29 10.72 -42.60
N HIS A 65 8.55 11.63 -41.95
CA HIS A 65 8.55 13.06 -42.29
C HIS A 65 9.49 13.93 -41.43
N ALA A 66 10.21 13.36 -40.47
CA ALA A 66 11.11 14.09 -39.58
C ALA A 66 12.59 13.98 -40.01
N LYS A 67 12.93 14.48 -41.20
CA LYS A 67 14.32 14.75 -41.59
C LYS A 67 14.42 16.13 -42.23
N SER A 68 14.53 17.15 -41.39
CA SER A 68 14.83 18.52 -41.84
C SER A 68 16.26 18.60 -42.38
N PRO A 69 16.50 19.24 -43.53
CA PRO A 69 17.85 19.44 -44.05
C PRO A 69 18.58 20.54 -43.26
N VAL A 70 19.83 20.28 -42.92
CA VAL A 70 20.73 21.24 -42.26
C VAL A 70 21.10 22.35 -43.25
N VAL A 71 20.65 23.57 -42.98
CA VAL A 71 21.07 24.77 -43.73
C VAL A 71 22.40 25.28 -43.15
N LYS A 72 23.45 25.35 -44.00
CA LYS A 72 24.73 25.97 -43.65
C LYS A 72 24.57 27.50 -43.58
N PRO A 73 25.10 28.20 -42.55
CA PRO A 73 25.05 29.66 -42.51
C PRO A 73 26.08 30.29 -43.47
N ALA A 74 25.66 31.38 -44.14
CA ALA A 74 26.48 32.19 -45.04
C ALA A 74 27.47 33.10 -44.26
N PRO A 75 28.59 33.53 -44.87
CA PRO A 75 29.61 34.33 -44.19
C PRO A 75 29.15 35.76 -43.89
N ILE A 76 29.45 36.22 -42.67
CA ILE A 76 29.15 37.56 -42.16
C ILE A 76 30.18 38.55 -42.73
N ILE A 77 29.73 39.52 -43.53
CA ILE A 77 30.55 40.66 -43.96
C ILE A 77 30.41 41.76 -42.89
N ILE A 78 31.48 41.99 -42.12
CA ILE A 78 31.54 43.03 -41.09
C ILE A 78 32.01 44.34 -41.73
N LYS A 79 31.16 45.38 -41.74
CA LYS A 79 31.59 46.77 -42.00
C LYS A 79 31.96 47.43 -40.66
N PRO A 80 33.08 48.17 -40.54
CA PRO A 80 33.43 48.82 -39.28
C PRO A 80 32.52 50.03 -39.00
N ALA A 81 31.93 50.06 -37.79
CA ALA A 81 31.17 51.19 -37.25
C ALA A 81 32.10 52.15 -36.47
N PRO A 82 31.80 53.47 -36.43
CA PRO A 82 32.69 54.48 -35.85
C PRO A 82 32.79 54.39 -34.33
N VAL A 83 33.99 54.67 -33.82
CA VAL A 83 34.36 54.67 -32.40
C VAL A 83 33.77 55.90 -31.69
N TYR A 84 32.95 55.68 -30.66
CA TYR A 84 32.56 56.72 -29.71
C TYR A 84 33.32 56.52 -28.38
N PHE A 85 34.02 57.56 -27.93
CA PHE A 85 34.68 57.60 -26.63
C PHE A 85 33.63 57.76 -25.51
N HIS A 86 33.54 56.78 -24.61
CA HIS A 86 32.77 56.88 -23.38
C HIS A 86 33.67 57.27 -22.19
N ILE A 87 33.31 58.35 -21.50
CA ILE A 87 33.94 58.81 -20.26
C ILE A 87 33.59 57.81 -19.14
N PRO A 88 34.56 57.23 -18.41
CA PRO A 88 34.27 56.18 -17.44
C PRO A 88 33.62 56.76 -16.18
N LYS A 89 32.36 56.36 -15.91
CA LYS A 89 31.75 56.48 -14.58
C LYS A 89 32.51 55.56 -13.62
N ARG A 90 32.95 56.12 -12.48
CA ARG A 90 33.58 55.39 -11.36
C ARG A 90 32.64 54.28 -10.90
N GLN A 91 32.98 53.03 -11.19
CA GLN A 91 32.25 51.85 -10.72
C GLN A 91 32.49 51.70 -9.22
N GLN A 92 31.42 51.75 -8.42
CA GLN A 92 31.46 51.22 -7.07
C GLN A 92 31.63 49.70 -7.16
N PRO A 93 32.45 49.07 -6.30
CA PRO A 93 32.61 47.62 -6.31
C PRO A 93 31.25 46.99 -5.99
N VAL A 94 30.64 46.38 -7.00
CA VAL A 94 29.48 45.50 -6.81
C VAL A 94 30.04 44.26 -6.14
N ILE A 95 29.79 44.11 -4.83
CA ILE A 95 29.99 42.83 -4.14
C ILE A 95 29.11 41.82 -4.91
N PRO A 96 29.68 40.74 -5.46
CA PRO A 96 28.86 39.69 -6.06
C PRO A 96 27.89 39.20 -4.99
N VAL A 97 26.60 39.46 -5.17
CA VAL A 97 25.58 38.76 -4.40
C VAL A 97 25.66 37.33 -4.90
N GLU A 98 26.33 36.46 -4.14
CA GLU A 98 26.27 35.02 -4.37
C GLU A 98 24.81 34.61 -4.23
N THR A 99 24.09 34.54 -5.35
CA THR A 99 22.78 33.87 -5.37
C THR A 99 23.04 32.42 -4.96
N PRO A 100 22.42 31.91 -3.88
CA PRO A 100 22.63 30.55 -3.46
C PRO A 100 22.33 29.62 -4.64
N ALA A 101 23.19 28.62 -4.84
CA ALA A 101 23.03 27.67 -5.93
C ALA A 101 21.61 27.07 -5.91
N PRO A 102 20.97 26.85 -7.08
CA PRO A 102 19.66 26.23 -7.13
C PRO A 102 19.69 24.89 -6.39
N ILE A 103 18.76 24.72 -5.45
CA ILE A 103 18.63 23.52 -4.61
C ILE A 103 18.48 22.30 -5.53
N SER A 104 19.22 21.22 -5.26
CA SER A 104 19.10 19.97 -6.00
C SER A 104 17.69 19.40 -5.88
N ILE A 105 17.23 18.64 -6.88
CA ILE A 105 15.93 17.95 -6.84
C ILE A 105 15.84 17.05 -5.58
N GLN A 106 16.95 16.37 -5.25
CA GLN A 106 17.05 15.53 -4.06
C GLN A 106 16.87 16.34 -2.77
N ASP A 107 17.57 17.48 -2.65
CA ASP A 107 17.49 18.32 -1.46
C ASP A 107 16.08 18.93 -1.31
N LYS A 108 15.44 19.27 -2.43
CA LYS A 108 14.04 19.71 -2.45
C LYS A 108 13.08 18.61 -1.98
N ALA A 109 13.29 17.37 -2.41
CA ALA A 109 12.49 16.23 -1.98
C ALA A 109 12.62 15.98 -0.47
N VAL A 110 13.84 16.03 0.07
CA VAL A 110 14.09 15.93 1.51
C VAL A 110 13.38 17.05 2.28
N LEU A 111 13.44 18.29 1.81
CA LEU A 111 12.77 19.42 2.47
C LEU A 111 11.24 19.27 2.47
N LEU A 112 10.65 18.86 1.34
CA LEU A 112 9.22 18.60 1.23
C LEU A 112 8.78 17.44 2.13
N TYR A 113 9.61 16.38 2.23
CA TYR A 113 9.36 15.27 3.12
C TYR A 113 9.41 15.69 4.60
N GLN A 114 10.38 16.50 5.00
CA GLN A 114 10.45 17.05 6.37
C GLN A 114 9.23 17.94 6.69
N ALA A 115 8.78 18.75 5.74
CA ALA A 115 7.55 19.54 5.90
C ALA A 115 6.32 18.63 6.07
N ALA A 116 6.23 17.53 5.30
CA ALA A 116 5.17 16.55 5.48
C ALA A 116 5.18 15.93 6.88
N LEU A 117 6.34 15.52 7.40
CA LEU A 117 6.47 14.98 8.76
C LEU A 117 6.04 16.00 9.82
N ALA A 118 6.36 17.28 9.64
CA ALA A 118 5.91 18.34 10.53
C ALA A 118 4.38 18.51 10.49
N PHE A 119 3.76 18.37 9.33
CA PHE A 119 2.29 18.39 9.21
C PHE A 119 1.63 17.16 9.84
N ILE A 120 2.24 15.98 9.72
CA ILE A 120 1.78 14.75 10.41
C ILE A 120 1.79 14.98 11.93
N ALA A 121 2.88 15.52 12.48
CA ALA A 121 3.01 15.80 13.91
C ALA A 121 1.97 16.82 14.42
N GLN A 122 1.47 17.70 13.54
CA GLN A 122 0.44 18.68 13.83
C GLN A 122 -0.99 18.16 13.55
N ASN A 123 -1.17 16.88 13.21
CA ASN A 123 -2.43 16.31 12.73
C ASN A 123 -3.04 17.05 11.52
N GLN A 124 -2.22 17.73 10.73
CA GLN A 124 -2.63 18.41 9.50
C GLN A 124 -2.54 17.45 8.31
N THR A 125 -3.38 16.41 8.34
CA THR A 125 -3.35 15.28 7.40
C THR A 125 -3.40 15.70 5.93
N SER A 126 -4.29 16.63 5.57
CA SER A 126 -4.42 17.07 4.17
C SER A 126 -3.15 17.75 3.65
N ALA A 127 -2.51 18.59 4.47
CA ALA A 127 -1.28 19.28 4.12
C ALA A 127 -0.09 18.29 4.03
N ALA A 128 -0.04 17.30 4.93
CA ALA A 128 0.95 16.23 4.84
C ALA A 128 0.81 15.42 3.55
N ILE A 129 -0.41 15.03 3.19
CA ILE A 129 -0.71 14.30 1.95
C ILE A 129 -0.25 15.09 0.73
N GLU A 130 -0.54 16.40 0.67
CA GLU A 130 -0.11 17.26 -0.42
C GLU A 130 1.42 17.26 -0.56
N LYS A 131 2.15 17.50 0.53
CA LYS A 131 3.62 17.55 0.48
C LYS A 131 4.24 16.21 0.11
N LEU A 132 3.69 15.08 0.57
CA LEU A 132 4.18 13.76 0.18
C LEU A 132 3.93 13.46 -1.30
N ARG A 133 2.80 13.91 -1.86
CA ARG A 133 2.56 13.83 -3.32
C ARG A 133 3.59 14.66 -4.09
N ASP A 134 3.90 15.86 -3.61
CA ASP A 134 4.94 16.72 -4.21
C ASP A 134 6.30 16.00 -4.22
N VAL A 135 6.67 15.32 -3.12
CA VAL A 135 7.91 14.51 -3.04
C VAL A 135 7.93 13.43 -4.12
N ILE A 136 6.88 12.61 -4.18
CA ILE A 136 6.82 11.47 -5.11
C ILE A 136 6.76 11.94 -6.58
N GLN A 137 6.20 13.13 -6.84
CA GLN A 137 6.18 13.70 -8.18
C GLN A 137 7.59 14.09 -8.65
N ILE A 138 8.43 14.64 -7.78
CA ILE A 138 9.78 15.07 -8.16
C ILE A 138 10.82 13.95 -8.00
N GLU A 139 10.57 12.99 -7.11
CA GLU A 139 11.43 11.83 -6.86
C GLU A 139 10.58 10.56 -6.68
N PRO A 140 10.19 9.89 -7.78
CA PRO A 140 9.32 8.71 -7.74
C PRO A 140 9.88 7.52 -6.95
N THR A 141 11.21 7.49 -6.77
CA THR A 141 11.96 6.47 -6.03
C THR A 141 12.07 6.76 -4.53
N TYR A 142 11.57 7.90 -4.05
CA TYR A 142 11.63 8.28 -2.63
C TYR A 142 10.72 7.38 -1.79
N GLN A 143 11.29 6.30 -1.26
CA GLN A 143 10.55 5.23 -0.61
C GLN A 143 9.84 5.71 0.67
N ASP A 144 10.52 6.46 1.54
CA ASP A 144 9.93 6.85 2.84
C ASP A 144 8.69 7.73 2.66
N ALA A 145 8.71 8.63 1.67
CA ALA A 145 7.55 9.44 1.32
C ALA A 145 6.38 8.59 0.81
N ARG A 146 6.66 7.56 0.01
CA ARG A 146 5.63 6.62 -0.46
C ARG A 146 5.03 5.80 0.68
N VAL A 147 5.87 5.31 1.59
CA VAL A 147 5.44 4.58 2.80
C VAL A 147 4.59 5.48 3.69
N ALA A 148 5.03 6.71 3.97
CA ALA A 148 4.29 7.67 4.77
C ALA A 148 2.94 8.02 4.13
N LEU A 149 2.90 8.26 2.81
CA LEU A 149 1.66 8.61 2.11
C LEU A 149 0.67 7.45 2.09
N ALA A 150 1.13 6.23 1.77
CA ALA A 150 0.30 5.04 1.83
C ALA A 150 -0.26 4.81 3.24
N THR A 151 0.54 5.04 4.28
CA THR A 151 0.11 4.91 5.67
C THR A 151 -1.00 5.91 6.00
N LEU A 152 -0.82 7.20 5.64
CA LEU A 152 -1.87 8.20 5.81
C LEU A 152 -3.14 7.86 5.02
N TYR A 153 -3.02 7.36 3.79
CA TYR A 153 -4.18 6.91 3.02
C TYR A 153 -4.94 5.78 3.74
N LEU A 154 -4.24 4.77 4.26
CA LEU A 154 -4.89 3.68 5.00
C LEU A 154 -5.55 4.18 6.29
N GLU A 155 -4.88 5.03 7.05
CA GLU A 155 -5.41 5.57 8.31
C GLU A 155 -6.65 6.46 8.13
N ASN A 156 -6.80 7.05 6.95
CA ASN A 156 -7.92 7.91 6.56
C ASN A 156 -8.94 7.18 5.67
N ASN A 157 -8.88 5.84 5.61
CA ASN A 157 -9.78 5.00 4.83
C ASN A 157 -9.79 5.29 3.31
N LEU A 158 -8.72 5.90 2.78
CA LEU A 158 -8.48 6.15 1.36
C LEU A 158 -7.81 4.94 0.72
N ILE A 159 -8.46 3.77 0.84
CA ILE A 159 -7.83 2.48 0.54
C ILE A 159 -7.53 2.29 -0.95
N VAL A 160 -8.36 2.87 -1.83
CA VAL A 160 -8.15 2.84 -3.28
C VAL A 160 -6.88 3.60 -3.66
N ASP A 161 -6.68 4.79 -3.10
CA ASP A 161 -5.49 5.62 -3.34
C ASP A 161 -4.23 4.93 -2.80
N ALA A 162 -4.32 4.34 -1.59
CA ALA A 162 -3.23 3.55 -1.01
C ALA A 162 -2.82 2.41 -1.94
N LYS A 163 -3.79 1.60 -2.40
CA LYS A 163 -3.52 0.46 -3.28
C LYS A 163 -2.83 0.90 -4.57
N GLN A 164 -3.34 1.94 -5.24
CA GLN A 164 -2.74 2.45 -6.47
C GLN A 164 -1.29 2.92 -6.24
N LEU A 165 -1.07 3.74 -5.20
CA LEU A 165 0.24 4.24 -4.85
C LEU A 165 1.26 3.13 -4.57
N LEU A 166 0.82 2.08 -3.88
CA LEU A 166 1.65 0.93 -3.51
C LEU A 166 1.96 0.06 -4.73
N THR A 167 0.97 -0.20 -5.60
CA THR A 167 1.18 -0.89 -6.88
C THR A 167 2.19 -0.15 -7.75
N ASP A 168 2.08 1.18 -7.86
CA ASP A 168 3.03 1.99 -8.62
C ASP A 168 4.44 1.96 -7.99
N GLY A 169 4.53 1.87 -6.67
CA GLY A 169 5.81 1.75 -5.96
C GLY A 169 6.48 0.41 -6.20
N LEU A 170 5.71 -0.67 -6.14
CA LEU A 170 6.20 -2.04 -6.38
C LEU A 170 6.56 -2.27 -7.86
N ALA A 171 5.98 -1.52 -8.79
CA ALA A 171 6.45 -1.52 -10.18
C ALA A 171 7.89 -0.99 -10.34
N ILE A 172 8.35 -0.14 -9.40
CA ILE A 172 9.71 0.42 -9.36
C ILE A 172 10.62 -0.46 -8.49
N GLN A 173 10.12 -0.95 -7.36
CA GLN A 173 10.85 -1.76 -6.39
C GLN A 173 10.05 -3.04 -6.05
N PRO A 174 10.11 -4.09 -6.89
CA PRO A 174 9.27 -5.28 -6.75
C PRO A 174 9.45 -6.03 -5.42
N ASP A 175 10.68 -6.04 -4.89
CA ASP A 175 11.02 -6.80 -3.68
C ASP A 175 10.97 -5.95 -2.40
N ASN A 176 10.20 -4.84 -2.43
CA ASN A 176 10.09 -3.97 -1.27
C ASN A 176 9.15 -4.55 -0.21
N LEU A 177 9.73 -5.06 0.88
CA LEU A 177 9.01 -5.61 2.01
C LEU A 177 7.94 -4.65 2.56
N GLN A 178 8.31 -3.41 2.87
CA GLN A 178 7.40 -2.46 3.53
C GLN A 178 6.22 -2.08 2.64
N LEU A 179 6.46 -1.85 1.34
CA LEU A 179 5.38 -1.55 0.39
C LEU A 179 4.45 -2.76 0.20
N THR A 180 5.00 -3.97 0.18
CA THR A 180 4.22 -5.20 0.06
C THR A 180 3.33 -5.43 1.30
N LEU A 181 3.86 -5.20 2.51
CA LEU A 181 3.07 -5.27 3.75
C LEU A 181 1.91 -4.28 3.76
N LEU A 182 2.16 -3.02 3.34
CA LEU A 182 1.11 -2.02 3.22
C LEU A 182 0.09 -2.38 2.15
N LEU A 183 0.51 -3.02 1.03
CA LEU A 183 -0.39 -3.45 -0.03
C LEU A 183 -1.28 -4.59 0.46
N ALA A 184 -0.70 -5.60 1.12
CA ALA A 184 -1.46 -6.69 1.73
C ALA A 184 -2.48 -6.15 2.73
N ARG A 185 -2.11 -5.16 3.56
CA ARG A 185 -3.04 -4.49 4.47
C ARG A 185 -4.17 -3.78 3.72
N ALA A 186 -3.86 -3.04 2.67
CA ALA A 186 -4.86 -2.37 1.83
C ALA A 186 -5.85 -3.38 1.23
N LEU A 187 -5.35 -4.52 0.74
CA LEU A 187 -6.16 -5.60 0.18
C LEU A 187 -7.08 -6.23 1.23
N THR A 188 -6.58 -6.52 2.44
CA THR A 188 -7.40 -7.04 3.55
C THR A 188 -8.51 -6.08 3.95
N MET A 189 -8.23 -4.76 3.99
CA MET A 189 -9.23 -3.73 4.28
C MET A 189 -10.33 -3.65 3.19
N GLN A 190 -10.04 -4.06 1.95
CA GLN A 190 -11.02 -4.17 0.87
C GLN A 190 -11.74 -5.53 0.83
N GLY A 191 -11.39 -6.47 1.70
CA GLY A 191 -11.94 -7.82 1.69
C GLY A 191 -11.26 -8.79 0.72
N HIS A 192 -10.11 -8.41 0.15
CA HIS A 192 -9.38 -9.18 -0.86
C HIS A 192 -8.29 -10.05 -0.23
N ASP A 193 -8.64 -10.89 0.74
CA ASP A 193 -7.68 -11.63 1.56
C ASP A 193 -6.84 -12.63 0.77
N HIS A 194 -7.42 -13.28 -0.25
CA HIS A 194 -6.63 -14.15 -1.15
C HIS A 194 -5.55 -13.36 -1.92
N ALA A 195 -5.86 -12.16 -2.38
CA ALA A 195 -4.89 -11.31 -3.05
C ALA A 195 -3.82 -10.82 -2.06
N ALA A 196 -4.22 -10.51 -0.82
CA ALA A 196 -3.30 -10.14 0.24
C ALA A 196 -2.33 -11.29 0.57
N LEU A 197 -2.83 -12.52 0.64
CA LEU A 197 -2.02 -13.72 0.87
C LEU A 197 -0.99 -13.95 -0.26
N ILE A 198 -1.40 -13.76 -1.52
CA ILE A 198 -0.49 -13.84 -2.68
C ILE A 198 0.61 -12.78 -2.57
N ALA A 199 0.25 -11.54 -2.21
CA ALA A 199 1.23 -10.46 -2.03
C ALA A 199 2.22 -10.77 -0.91
N LEU A 200 1.77 -11.30 0.23
CA LEU A 200 2.69 -11.73 1.30
C LEU A 200 3.60 -12.88 0.85
N GLY A 201 3.09 -13.79 0.03
CA GLY A 201 3.89 -14.89 -0.54
C GLY A 201 5.10 -14.42 -1.34
N SER A 202 5.04 -13.25 -2.00
CA SER A 202 6.18 -12.75 -2.78
C SER A 202 7.34 -12.21 -1.93
N ILE A 203 7.11 -11.98 -0.64
CA ILE A 203 8.14 -11.49 0.29
C ILE A 203 8.49 -12.50 1.39
N ALA A 204 7.98 -13.73 1.31
CA ALA A 204 8.15 -14.74 2.37
C ALA A 204 9.63 -15.02 2.69
N ASP A 205 10.49 -15.08 1.68
CA ASP A 205 11.92 -15.37 1.84
C ASP A 205 12.70 -14.23 2.50
N ILE A 206 12.24 -12.98 2.34
CA ILE A 206 12.92 -11.78 2.87
C ILE A 206 12.30 -11.27 4.17
N ALA A 207 11.09 -11.72 4.52
CA ALA A 207 10.38 -11.25 5.70
C ALA A 207 10.96 -11.79 7.01
N GLY A 208 11.57 -12.99 6.98
CA GLY A 208 12.19 -13.60 8.16
C GLY A 208 11.24 -13.61 9.37
N ASN A 209 11.73 -13.11 10.52
CA ASN A 209 10.97 -13.03 11.77
C ASN A 209 10.27 -11.67 11.98
N ASN A 210 9.99 -10.92 10.90
CA ASN A 210 9.33 -9.62 10.99
C ASN A 210 7.91 -9.77 11.59
N SER A 211 7.67 -9.16 12.75
CA SER A 211 6.41 -9.31 13.47
C SER A 211 5.20 -8.80 12.68
N THR A 212 5.35 -7.70 11.93
CA THR A 212 4.26 -7.15 11.10
C THR A 212 3.87 -8.10 9.97
N TYR A 213 4.85 -8.75 9.34
CA TYR A 213 4.59 -9.80 8.35
C TYR A 213 3.82 -10.98 8.95
N ILE A 214 4.32 -11.52 10.08
CA ILE A 214 3.71 -12.69 10.73
C ILE A 214 2.30 -12.34 11.23
N GLU A 215 2.10 -11.16 11.80
CA GLU A 215 0.78 -10.67 12.26
C GLU A 215 -0.21 -10.57 11.10
N LEU A 216 0.21 -9.96 9.99
CA LEU A 216 -0.67 -9.80 8.83
C LEU A 216 -1.00 -11.18 8.21
N LEU A 217 -0.01 -12.07 8.09
CA LEU A 217 -0.22 -13.43 7.62
C LEU A 217 -1.19 -14.21 8.52
N ALA A 218 -1.02 -14.14 9.85
CA ALA A 218 -1.90 -14.80 10.82
C ALA A 218 -3.34 -14.29 10.69
N SER A 219 -3.51 -12.96 10.61
CA SER A 219 -4.84 -12.34 10.48
C SER A 219 -5.53 -12.72 9.16
N ILE A 220 -4.79 -12.79 8.05
CA ILE A 220 -5.31 -13.20 6.74
C ILE A 220 -5.68 -14.68 6.73
N GLN A 221 -4.85 -15.55 7.31
CA GLN A 221 -5.18 -16.97 7.42
C GLN A 221 -6.43 -17.19 8.26
N ALA A 222 -6.55 -16.50 9.41
CA ALA A 222 -7.75 -16.55 10.24
C ALA A 222 -9.00 -16.03 9.52
N SER A 223 -8.89 -14.95 8.73
CA SER A 223 -10.03 -14.40 7.98
C SER A 223 -10.46 -15.29 6.81
N LEU A 224 -9.56 -16.10 6.27
CA LEU A 224 -9.84 -17.15 5.29
C LEU A 224 -10.37 -18.45 5.93
N GLY A 225 -10.48 -18.51 7.26
CA GLY A 225 -10.91 -19.70 8.01
C GLY A 225 -9.83 -20.76 8.20
N HIS A 226 -8.58 -20.48 7.80
CA HIS A 226 -7.42 -21.35 8.01
C HIS A 226 -6.85 -21.18 9.42
N TYR A 227 -7.68 -21.41 10.44
CA TYR A 227 -7.32 -21.19 11.84
C TYR A 227 -6.16 -22.05 12.31
N ALA A 228 -6.05 -23.29 11.82
CA ALA A 228 -4.94 -24.19 12.12
C ALA A 228 -3.58 -23.62 11.67
N ASP A 229 -3.54 -22.89 10.54
CA ASP A 229 -2.33 -22.26 10.03
C ASP A 229 -2.01 -20.95 10.78
N ALA A 230 -3.03 -20.27 11.31
CA ALA A 230 -2.87 -19.02 12.06
C ALA A 230 -2.27 -19.22 13.46
N ILE A 231 -2.59 -20.33 14.14
CA ILE A 231 -2.12 -20.64 15.50
C ILE A 231 -0.59 -20.60 15.64
N PRO A 232 0.22 -21.33 14.85
CA PRO A 232 1.68 -21.28 15.00
C PRO A 232 2.26 -19.89 14.73
N LEU A 233 1.60 -19.08 13.90
CA LEU A 233 2.00 -17.69 13.64
C LEU A 233 1.75 -16.81 14.87
N TYR A 234 0.57 -16.92 15.51
CA TYR A 234 0.31 -16.21 16.77
C TYR A 234 1.22 -16.66 17.89
N GLN A 235 1.53 -17.95 17.99
CA GLN A 235 2.50 -18.47 18.96
C GLN A 235 3.90 -17.89 18.71
N ALA A 236 4.35 -17.84 17.45
CA ALA A 236 5.62 -17.21 17.08
C ALA A 236 5.69 -15.73 17.49
N LEU A 237 4.59 -14.99 17.31
CA LEU A 237 4.48 -13.60 17.76
C LEU A 237 4.54 -13.48 19.29
N LEU A 238 3.81 -14.34 20.01
CA LEU A 238 3.78 -14.37 21.46
C LEU A 238 5.11 -14.82 22.10
N HIS A 239 5.98 -15.49 21.34
CA HIS A 239 7.37 -15.70 21.76
C HIS A 239 8.19 -14.40 21.76
N GLN A 240 7.84 -13.43 20.90
CA GLN A 240 8.51 -12.13 20.83
C GLN A 240 7.96 -11.14 21.88
N ASP A 241 6.64 -11.09 22.02
CA ASP A 241 5.95 -10.32 23.07
C ASP A 241 4.83 -11.16 23.69
N PRO A 242 5.12 -11.83 24.83
CA PRO A 242 4.14 -12.67 25.53
C PRO A 242 2.95 -11.90 26.12
N SER A 243 3.06 -10.56 26.23
CA SER A 243 2.05 -9.70 26.85
C SER A 243 1.13 -9.02 25.84
N ASN A 244 1.36 -9.24 24.54
CA ASN A 244 0.56 -8.64 23.48
C ASN A 244 -0.88 -9.17 23.52
N ASP A 245 -1.77 -8.35 24.06
CA ASP A 245 -3.18 -8.67 24.26
C ASP A 245 -3.90 -9.00 22.95
N ARG A 246 -3.56 -8.32 21.85
CA ARG A 246 -4.14 -8.55 20.52
C ARG A 246 -3.78 -9.92 19.96
N TRP A 247 -2.50 -10.30 20.05
CA TRP A 247 -2.05 -11.61 19.58
C TRP A 247 -2.60 -12.74 20.45
N LEU A 248 -2.78 -12.51 21.76
CA LEU A 248 -3.47 -13.44 22.64
C LEU A 248 -4.93 -13.63 22.23
N VAL A 249 -5.65 -12.56 21.86
CA VAL A 249 -7.03 -12.70 21.36
C VAL A 249 -7.06 -13.40 20.00
N GLY A 250 -6.16 -13.07 19.08
CA GLY A 250 -6.05 -13.76 17.79
C GLY A 250 -5.82 -15.27 17.94
N LEU A 251 -4.92 -15.66 18.85
CA LEU A 251 -4.70 -17.06 19.21
C LEU A 251 -5.96 -17.69 19.81
N ALA A 252 -6.62 -17.02 20.76
CA ALA A 252 -7.81 -17.54 21.42
C ALA A 252 -8.95 -17.82 20.43
N VAL A 253 -9.19 -16.89 19.50
CA VAL A 253 -10.17 -17.03 18.42
C VAL A 253 -9.82 -18.22 17.53
N ALA A 254 -8.55 -18.35 17.13
CA ALA A 254 -8.12 -19.44 16.27
C ALA A 254 -8.26 -20.81 16.96
N ASP A 255 -7.84 -20.94 18.23
CA ASP A 255 -7.99 -22.15 19.04
C ASP A 255 -9.46 -22.53 19.21
N GLU A 256 -10.33 -21.54 19.44
CA GLU A 256 -11.76 -21.74 19.59
C GLU A 256 -12.42 -22.30 18.32
N HIS A 257 -12.05 -21.76 17.15
CA HIS A 257 -12.59 -22.21 15.87
C HIS A 257 -12.18 -23.64 15.48
N ILE A 258 -11.07 -24.15 16.02
CA ILE A 258 -10.65 -25.54 15.83
C ILE A 258 -11.08 -26.46 16.99
N GLY A 259 -11.92 -25.95 17.90
CA GLY A 259 -12.49 -26.72 19.01
C GLY A 259 -11.58 -26.90 20.22
N GLN A 260 -10.43 -26.21 20.28
CA GLN A 260 -9.52 -26.22 21.43
C GLN A 260 -10.00 -25.26 22.53
N ASN A 261 -11.22 -25.46 23.02
CA ASN A 261 -11.90 -24.56 23.96
C ASN A 261 -11.11 -24.25 25.23
N ALA A 262 -10.35 -25.21 25.77
CA ALA A 262 -9.53 -25.00 26.96
C ALA A 262 -8.32 -24.08 26.68
N ALA A 263 -7.67 -24.24 25.52
CA ALA A 263 -6.58 -23.38 25.09
C ALA A 263 -7.10 -21.96 24.82
N ALA A 264 -8.23 -21.86 24.09
CA ALA A 264 -8.91 -20.60 23.83
C ALA A 264 -9.26 -19.85 25.13
N LEU A 265 -9.90 -20.51 26.10
CA LEU A 265 -10.24 -19.92 27.39
C LEU A 265 -9.00 -19.39 28.13
N THR A 266 -7.90 -20.16 28.11
CA THR A 266 -6.64 -19.75 28.73
C THR A 266 -6.06 -18.51 28.06
N ALA A 267 -6.07 -18.45 26.71
CA ALA A 267 -5.59 -17.31 25.96
C ALA A 267 -6.47 -16.05 26.19
N TYR A 268 -7.79 -16.19 26.22
CA TYR A 268 -8.71 -15.10 26.57
C TYR A 268 -8.48 -14.55 27.99
N GLN A 269 -8.27 -15.43 28.97
CA GLN A 269 -7.96 -15.04 30.34
C GLN A 269 -6.66 -14.23 30.42
N LYS A 270 -5.61 -14.68 29.71
CA LYS A 270 -4.34 -13.95 29.63
C LYS A 270 -4.53 -12.57 28.98
N ALA A 271 -5.27 -12.50 27.87
CA ALA A 271 -5.56 -11.24 27.19
C ALA A 271 -6.27 -10.26 28.14
N ASN A 272 -7.30 -10.71 28.85
CA ASN A 272 -8.05 -9.87 29.80
C ASN A 272 -7.21 -9.40 30.99
N ALA A 273 -6.25 -10.21 31.45
CA ALA A 273 -5.37 -9.88 32.58
C ALA A 273 -4.37 -8.75 32.27
N THR A 274 -4.08 -8.46 31.00
CA THR A 274 -3.18 -7.36 30.61
C THR A 274 -3.73 -5.98 30.96
N GLY A 275 -5.07 -5.84 30.99
CA GLY A 275 -5.76 -4.56 31.24
C GLY A 275 -5.60 -3.52 30.13
N GLN A 276 -5.03 -3.88 28.97
CA GLN A 276 -4.74 -2.95 27.86
C GLN A 276 -5.74 -3.05 26.70
N LEU A 277 -6.70 -3.99 26.77
CA LEU A 277 -7.68 -4.23 25.73
C LEU A 277 -8.56 -2.98 25.51
N PRO A 278 -8.75 -2.55 24.24
CA PRO A 278 -9.79 -1.61 23.87
C PRO A 278 -11.17 -2.10 24.35
N LEU A 279 -12.08 -1.18 24.71
CA LEU A 279 -13.37 -1.50 25.34
C LEU A 279 -14.19 -2.53 24.55
N ASN A 280 -14.23 -2.40 23.22
CA ASN A 280 -14.91 -3.35 22.33
C ASN A 280 -14.31 -4.76 22.41
N LEU A 281 -12.98 -4.86 22.42
CA LEU A 281 -12.27 -6.12 22.53
C LEU A 281 -12.44 -6.73 23.93
N GLN A 282 -12.46 -5.90 24.98
CA GLN A 282 -12.72 -6.36 26.34
C GLN A 282 -14.12 -6.99 26.48
N SER A 283 -15.15 -6.36 25.93
CA SER A 283 -16.52 -6.92 25.92
C SER A 283 -16.55 -8.27 25.20
N PHE A 284 -15.98 -8.33 23.99
CA PHE A 284 -15.86 -9.57 23.22
C PHE A 284 -15.18 -10.70 24.00
N VAL A 285 -14.00 -10.44 24.57
CA VAL A 285 -13.22 -11.42 25.35
C VAL A 285 -14.01 -11.92 26.56
N THR A 286 -14.65 -11.01 27.30
CA THR A 286 -15.44 -11.37 28.49
C THR A 286 -16.61 -12.29 28.13
N ASP A 287 -17.30 -12.02 27.02
CA ASP A 287 -18.42 -12.84 26.57
C ASP A 287 -17.99 -14.23 26.10
N ARG A 288 -16.86 -14.33 25.37
CA ARG A 288 -16.29 -15.63 24.98
C ARG A 288 -15.84 -16.44 26.19
N MET A 289 -15.19 -15.81 27.17
CA MET A 289 -14.81 -16.49 28.42
C MET A 289 -16.01 -17.08 29.16
N ARG A 290 -17.13 -16.35 29.23
CA ARG A 290 -18.38 -16.86 29.85
C ARG A 290 -18.95 -18.04 29.07
N ALA A 291 -18.93 -17.98 27.74
CA ALA A 291 -19.42 -19.06 26.87
C ALA A 291 -18.58 -20.33 26.97
N LEU A 292 -17.25 -20.21 27.10
CA LEU A 292 -16.32 -21.33 27.18
C LEU A 292 -16.14 -21.91 28.59
N GLY A 293 -16.26 -21.08 29.63
CA GLY A 293 -16.07 -21.48 31.02
C GLY A 293 -17.34 -21.96 31.74
N GLY A 294 -18.51 -21.81 31.13
CA GLY A 294 -19.79 -22.26 31.68
C GLY A 294 -20.22 -23.62 31.13
N GLN A 295 -19.75 -24.70 31.75
CA GLN A 295 -20.37 -26.03 31.70
C GLN A 295 -20.40 -26.64 33.10
#